data_AF-A0A0A8UP74-F1
#
_entry.id   AF-A0A0A8UP74-F1
#
_cell.length_a   1.000
_cell.length_b   1.000
_cell.length_c   1.000
_cell.angle_alpha   90.00
_cell.angle_beta   90.00
_cell.angle_gamma   90.00
#
_symmetry.space_group_name_H-M   'P 1'
#
loop_
_entity.id
_entity.type
_entity.pdbx_description
1 polymer ?
#
loop_
_entity_poly.entity_id
_entity_poly.type
_entity_poly.pdbx_seq_one_letter_code
_entity_poly.pdbx_strand_id
1 'polypeptide(L)'
;MPNYSEAPKINYLFSKNLRQYWSQDDLINLIYSKDFNPPRKPGYFYSNTGYVLMDKILTKAYKTPFKALLIDKIINPLQLKNTYYPVPEYPPEVLSRLVRGYGYNIYDNPELLGQDVTENNLSWAGAAGALVANSEDVIHWVEHLFIENKLLTKDQQQKMQQLVSLKTGLPITTTTEKDPQGFGLGIAQNYDAKIGRYWFYEGQTLGYRAIYIYVPCNKVIISTLFNSATNGENDHTRELMVQLYNYLLSKDEMLICGKNKMDT
;
A
#
# COMPACT_ATOMS: atom_id res chain seq x y z
N MET A 1 16.44 -4.66 -5.84
CA MET A 1 15.89 -5.96 -6.28
C MET A 1 14.93 -5.67 -7.41
N PRO A 2 14.93 -6.44 -8.52
CA PRO A 2 14.03 -6.23 -9.65
C PRO A 2 12.56 -6.40 -9.22
N ASN A 3 11.66 -5.69 -9.88
CA ASN A 3 10.24 -5.69 -9.58
C ASN A 3 9.49 -6.52 -10.64
N TYR A 4 8.85 -7.62 -10.27
CA TYR A 4 8.16 -8.48 -11.25
C TYR A 4 7.02 -7.77 -11.96
N SER A 5 6.38 -6.80 -11.30
CA SER A 5 5.24 -6.05 -11.86
C SER A 5 5.66 -5.05 -12.94
N GLU A 6 6.96 -4.84 -13.14
CA GLU A 6 7.51 -4.03 -14.24
C GLU A 6 7.96 -4.90 -15.42
N ALA A 7 7.83 -6.23 -15.33
CA ALA A 7 8.21 -7.13 -16.41
C ALA A 7 7.18 -7.05 -17.55
N PRO A 8 7.54 -6.73 -18.81
CA PRO A 8 6.58 -6.56 -19.90
C PRO A 8 5.63 -7.74 -20.10
N LYS A 9 6.11 -8.96 -19.78
CA LYS A 9 5.34 -10.19 -19.89
C LYS A 9 4.09 -10.21 -18.97
N ILE A 10 4.16 -9.64 -17.77
CA ILE A 10 3.01 -9.66 -16.85
C ILE A 10 1.90 -8.73 -17.35
N ASN A 11 2.27 -7.55 -17.82
CA ASN A 11 1.34 -6.55 -18.34
C ASN A 11 0.58 -7.10 -19.55
N TYR A 12 1.31 -7.73 -20.48
CA TYR A 12 0.69 -8.43 -21.61
C TYR A 12 -0.26 -9.55 -21.17
N LEU A 13 0.08 -10.34 -20.15
CA LEU A 13 -0.76 -11.44 -19.70
C LEU A 13 -2.04 -10.99 -18.99
N PHE A 14 -2.01 -9.85 -18.27
CA PHE A 14 -3.22 -9.24 -17.72
C PHE A 14 -4.26 -8.93 -18.80
N SER A 15 -3.85 -8.43 -19.97
CA SER A 15 -4.78 -8.12 -21.06
C SER A 15 -5.32 -9.36 -21.78
N LYS A 16 -4.73 -10.55 -21.57
CA LYS A 16 -5.22 -11.81 -22.14
C LYS A 16 -6.14 -12.57 -21.21
N ASN A 17 -5.87 -12.55 -19.90
CA ASN A 17 -6.69 -13.23 -18.91
C ASN A 17 -6.60 -12.55 -17.55
N LEU A 18 -7.56 -11.67 -17.24
CA LEU A 18 -7.65 -10.98 -15.95
C LEU A 18 -7.76 -11.93 -14.76
N ARG A 19 -8.34 -13.12 -14.95
CA ARG A 19 -8.55 -14.11 -13.88
C ARG A 19 -7.39 -15.10 -13.74
N GLN A 20 -6.29 -14.92 -14.47
CA GLN A 20 -5.12 -15.79 -14.39
C GLN A 20 -4.59 -15.86 -12.95
N TYR A 21 -4.44 -17.08 -12.44
CA TYR A 21 -3.73 -17.33 -11.19
C TYR A 21 -2.22 -17.27 -11.41
N TRP A 22 -1.50 -16.73 -10.42
CA TRP A 22 -0.07 -16.55 -10.40
C TRP A 22 0.47 -17.14 -9.10
N SER A 23 1.27 -18.19 -9.18
CA SER A 23 2.02 -18.64 -8.02
C SER A 23 3.16 -17.65 -7.71
N GLN A 24 3.65 -17.68 -6.47
CA GLN A 24 4.81 -16.88 -6.09
C GLN A 24 6.04 -17.18 -6.98
N ASP A 25 6.19 -18.44 -7.39
CA ASP A 25 7.30 -18.86 -8.24
C ASP A 25 7.11 -18.39 -9.68
N ASP A 26 5.87 -18.33 -10.20
CA ASP A 26 5.59 -17.70 -11.49
C ASP A 26 6.06 -16.24 -11.50
N LEU A 27 5.71 -15.48 -10.45
CA LEU A 27 6.08 -14.07 -10.33
C LEU A 27 7.59 -13.86 -10.23
N ILE A 28 8.28 -14.68 -9.42
CA ILE A 28 9.75 -14.63 -9.31
C ILE A 28 10.41 -14.99 -10.65
N ASN A 29 9.88 -15.99 -11.35
CA ASN A 29 10.42 -16.46 -12.63
C ASN A 29 10.22 -15.46 -13.79
N LEU A 30 9.39 -14.42 -13.62
CA LEU A 30 9.28 -13.32 -14.60
C LEU A 30 10.55 -12.47 -14.68
N ILE A 31 11.32 -12.39 -13.59
CA ILE A 31 12.49 -11.51 -13.47
C ILE A 31 13.80 -12.27 -13.24
N TYR A 32 13.72 -13.45 -12.63
CA TYR A 32 14.86 -14.33 -12.41
C TYR A 32 14.65 -15.60 -13.23
N SER A 33 15.41 -15.74 -14.31
CA SER A 33 15.41 -16.98 -15.09
C SER A 33 16.65 -17.82 -14.76
N LYS A 34 16.70 -19.05 -15.27
CA LYS A 34 17.89 -19.91 -15.12
C LYS A 34 19.16 -19.24 -15.66
N ASP A 35 19.03 -18.44 -16.72
CA ASP A 35 20.16 -17.92 -17.48
C ASP A 35 20.37 -16.40 -17.30
N PHE A 36 19.45 -15.72 -16.60
CA PHE A 36 19.51 -14.26 -16.42
C PHE A 36 19.10 -13.83 -15.01
N ASN A 37 20.01 -13.10 -14.39
CA ASN A 37 19.83 -12.45 -13.10
C ASN A 37 20.08 -10.93 -13.29
N PRO A 38 19.06 -10.07 -13.17
CA PRO A 38 19.23 -8.65 -13.46
C PRO A 38 20.20 -8.00 -12.46
N PRO A 39 21.02 -7.02 -12.89
CA PRO A 39 21.92 -6.33 -11.99
C PRO A 39 21.15 -5.60 -10.87
N ARG A 40 21.76 -5.52 -9.68
CA ARG A 40 21.21 -4.72 -8.59
C ARG A 40 21.37 -3.23 -8.94
N LYS A 41 20.29 -2.46 -8.84
CA LYS A 41 20.35 -1.00 -8.96
C LYS A 41 20.76 -0.38 -7.61
N PRO A 42 21.73 0.55 -7.57
CA PRO A 42 22.11 1.26 -6.34
C PRO A 42 21.08 2.33 -5.96
N GLY A 43 20.84 2.53 -4.67
CA GLY A 43 19.83 3.47 -4.17
C GLY A 43 18.51 2.78 -3.81
N TYR A 44 17.47 3.58 -3.54
CA TYR A 44 16.13 3.07 -3.23
C TYR A 44 15.33 2.81 -4.51
N PHE A 45 14.71 1.63 -4.58
CA PHE A 45 13.66 1.32 -5.56
C PHE A 45 12.63 0.41 -4.90
N TYR A 46 11.36 0.74 -5.10
CA TYR A 46 10.26 -0.11 -4.68
C TYR A 46 10.30 -1.45 -5.44
N SER A 47 9.92 -2.55 -4.79
CA SER A 47 9.93 -3.87 -5.40
C SER A 47 8.88 -4.77 -4.77
N ASN A 48 7.82 -5.09 -5.53
CA ASN A 48 6.80 -6.05 -5.11
C ASN A 48 7.39 -7.44 -4.85
N THR A 49 8.46 -7.79 -5.57
CA THR A 49 9.21 -9.04 -5.38
C THR A 49 9.66 -9.23 -3.92
N GLY A 50 10.00 -8.16 -3.21
CA GLY A 50 10.41 -8.24 -1.81
C GLY A 50 9.29 -8.73 -0.90
N TYR A 51 8.06 -8.33 -1.16
CA TYR A 51 6.89 -8.77 -0.40
C TYR A 51 6.48 -10.19 -0.78
N VAL A 52 6.68 -10.62 -2.03
CA VAL A 52 6.52 -12.03 -2.43
C VAL A 52 7.53 -12.93 -1.68
N LEU A 53 8.78 -12.48 -1.56
CA LEU A 53 9.78 -13.20 -0.77
C LEU A 53 9.45 -13.17 0.73
N MET A 54 8.91 -12.06 1.25
CA MET A 54 8.44 -11.97 2.63
C MET A 54 7.39 -13.03 2.93
N ASP A 55 6.40 -13.23 2.06
CA ASP A 55 5.43 -14.31 2.19
C ASP A 55 6.11 -15.69 2.29
N LYS A 56 7.02 -16.01 1.35
CA LYS A 56 7.76 -17.28 1.38
C LYS A 56 8.53 -17.48 2.70
N ILE A 57 9.18 -16.42 3.19
CA ILE A 57 9.92 -16.45 4.46
C ILE A 57 8.97 -16.70 5.64
N LEU A 58 7.87 -15.95 5.72
CA LEU A 58 6.89 -16.09 6.81
C LEU A 58 6.24 -17.48 6.78
N THR A 59 5.79 -17.93 5.62
CA THR A 59 5.19 -19.25 5.44
C THR A 59 6.14 -20.36 5.88
N LYS A 60 7.42 -20.27 5.52
CA LYS A 60 8.45 -21.24 5.94
C LYS A 60 8.75 -21.17 7.43
N ALA A 61 8.92 -19.96 7.98
CA ALA A 61 9.31 -19.75 9.38
C ALA A 61 8.20 -20.20 10.35
N TYR A 62 6.94 -19.89 10.02
CA TYR A 62 5.78 -20.23 10.86
C TYR A 62 5.14 -21.57 10.50
N LYS A 63 5.58 -22.23 9.41
CA LYS A 63 4.95 -23.45 8.87
C LYS A 63 3.42 -23.30 8.68
N THR A 64 2.98 -22.09 8.37
CA THR A 64 1.57 -21.68 8.31
C THR A 64 1.39 -20.81 7.06
N PRO A 65 0.34 -21.03 6.24
CA PRO A 65 0.12 -20.21 5.05
C PRO A 65 -0.02 -18.72 5.39
N PHE A 66 0.54 -17.84 4.56
CA PHE A 66 0.48 -16.38 4.78
C PHE A 66 -0.93 -15.84 5.00
N LYS A 67 -1.93 -16.32 4.25
CA LYS A 67 -3.34 -15.97 4.45
C LYS A 67 -3.80 -16.23 5.90
N ALA A 68 -3.45 -17.38 6.46
CA ALA A 68 -3.80 -17.74 7.83
C ALA A 68 -3.05 -16.86 8.83
N LEU A 69 -1.76 -16.59 8.62
CA LEU A 69 -0.99 -15.67 9.46
C LEU A 69 -1.60 -14.26 9.49
N LEU A 70 -2.03 -13.74 8.34
CA LEU A 70 -2.66 -12.42 8.23
C LEU A 70 -3.99 -12.37 8.97
N ILE A 71 -4.81 -13.41 8.84
CA ILE A 71 -6.09 -13.54 9.54
C ILE A 71 -5.86 -13.61 11.06
N ASP A 72 -4.98 -14.50 11.51
CA ASP A 72 -4.80 -14.81 12.92
C ASP A 72 -4.04 -13.73 13.68
N LYS A 73 -3.08 -13.05 13.03
CA LYS A 73 -2.20 -12.08 13.70
C LYS A 73 -2.62 -10.63 13.50
N ILE A 74 -3.43 -10.33 12.48
CA ILE A 74 -3.78 -8.94 12.12
C ILE A 74 -5.29 -8.77 12.02
N ILE A 75 -5.97 -9.44 11.08
CA ILE A 75 -7.38 -9.14 10.78
C ILE A 75 -8.29 -9.43 11.98
N ASN A 76 -8.19 -10.62 12.58
CA ASN A 76 -9.05 -11.01 13.71
C ASN A 76 -8.72 -10.22 14.99
N PRO A 77 -7.45 -10.09 15.43
CA PRO A 77 -7.12 -9.36 16.66
C PRO A 77 -7.50 -7.88 16.63
N LEU A 78 -7.45 -7.26 15.45
CA LEU A 78 -7.83 -5.87 15.24
C LEU A 78 -9.31 -5.69 14.87
N GLN A 79 -10.07 -6.78 14.75
CA GLN A 79 -11.49 -6.76 14.39
C GLN A 79 -11.78 -6.01 13.08
N LEU A 80 -10.93 -6.18 12.07
CA LEU A 80 -11.10 -5.57 10.74
C LEU A 80 -12.17 -6.35 9.94
N LYS A 81 -13.44 -6.02 10.16
CA LYS A 81 -14.62 -6.80 9.71
C LYS A 81 -14.83 -6.80 8.20
N ASN A 82 -14.30 -5.82 7.50
CA ASN A 82 -14.42 -5.62 6.05
C ASN A 82 -13.08 -5.80 5.32
N THR A 83 -12.11 -6.47 5.96
CA THR A 83 -10.79 -6.73 5.40
C THR A 83 -10.61 -8.19 5.02
N TYR A 84 -10.22 -8.45 3.77
CA TYR A 84 -10.13 -9.79 3.19
C TYR A 84 -8.83 -9.99 2.42
N TYR A 85 -8.38 -11.25 2.37
CA TYR A 85 -7.29 -11.70 1.51
C TYR A 85 -7.82 -12.72 0.48
N PRO A 86 -8.17 -12.29 -0.74
CA PRO A 86 -8.89 -13.06 -1.75
C PRO A 86 -7.94 -13.82 -2.68
N VAL A 87 -6.83 -14.33 -2.16
CA VAL A 87 -5.93 -15.24 -2.88
C VAL A 87 -6.18 -16.65 -2.34
N PRO A 88 -6.38 -17.68 -3.19
CA PRO A 88 -6.13 -17.71 -4.64
C PRO A 88 -7.23 -17.10 -5.52
N GLU A 89 -8.42 -16.83 -4.98
CA GLU A 89 -9.53 -16.20 -5.70
C GLU A 89 -10.50 -15.51 -4.74
N TYR A 90 -11.34 -14.62 -5.29
CA TYR A 90 -12.36 -13.91 -4.53
C TYR A 90 -13.46 -14.86 -4.05
N PRO A 91 -13.81 -14.83 -2.74
CA PRO A 91 -15.07 -15.39 -2.29
C PRO A 91 -16.26 -14.63 -2.92
N PRO A 92 -17.34 -15.33 -3.34
CA PRO A 92 -18.52 -14.69 -3.94
C PRO A 92 -19.15 -13.58 -3.08
N GLU A 93 -19.14 -13.73 -1.76
CA GLU A 93 -19.66 -12.77 -0.79
C GLU A 93 -18.77 -11.51 -0.65
N VAL A 94 -17.50 -11.60 -1.01
CA VAL A 94 -16.61 -10.43 -1.11
C VAL A 94 -16.84 -9.76 -2.46
N LEU A 95 -16.86 -10.54 -3.55
CA LEU A 95 -17.01 -10.03 -4.90
C LEU A 95 -18.33 -9.28 -5.12
N SER A 96 -19.43 -9.78 -4.54
CA SER A 96 -20.76 -9.14 -4.63
C SER A 96 -20.86 -7.78 -3.94
N ARG A 97 -19.92 -7.44 -3.04
CA ARG A 97 -19.88 -6.15 -2.33
C ARG A 97 -18.80 -5.21 -2.88
N LEU A 98 -17.94 -5.68 -3.78
CA LEU A 98 -16.91 -4.86 -4.39
C LEU A 98 -17.53 -3.81 -5.32
N VAL A 99 -17.06 -2.57 -5.18
CA VAL A 99 -17.29 -1.54 -6.18
C VAL A 99 -16.62 -1.96 -7.50
N ARG A 100 -17.22 -1.61 -8.64
CA ARG A 100 -16.62 -1.89 -9.95
C ARG A 100 -15.32 -1.13 -10.12
N GLY A 101 -14.24 -1.84 -10.44
CA GLY A 101 -12.91 -1.27 -10.67
C GLY A 101 -12.61 -1.14 -12.15
N TYR A 102 -12.04 -0.02 -12.56
CA TYR A 102 -11.77 0.29 -13.96
C TYR A 102 -10.29 0.48 -14.24
N GLY A 103 -9.80 -0.19 -15.28
CA GLY A 103 -8.44 0.00 -15.78
C GLY A 103 -8.29 1.37 -16.41
N TYR A 104 -7.40 2.22 -15.88
CA TYR A 104 -7.12 3.54 -16.48
C TYR A 104 -5.63 3.90 -16.45
N ASN A 105 -4.79 2.89 -16.65
CA ASN A 105 -3.34 3.07 -16.83
C ASN A 105 -2.97 2.77 -18.28
N ILE A 106 -2.77 3.84 -19.06
CA ILE A 106 -2.46 3.79 -20.49
C ILE A 106 -1.03 3.32 -20.80
N TYR A 107 -0.12 3.36 -19.84
CA TYR A 107 1.31 3.11 -20.08
C TYR A 107 1.66 1.65 -19.91
N ASP A 108 1.12 1.01 -18.88
CA ASP A 108 1.43 -0.39 -18.58
C ASP A 108 0.53 -1.34 -19.38
N ASN A 109 -0.77 -1.03 -19.46
CA ASN A 109 -1.82 -1.93 -19.93
C ASN A 109 -2.88 -1.18 -20.78
N PRO A 110 -2.50 -0.59 -21.93
CA PRO A 110 -3.42 0.21 -22.75
C PRO A 110 -4.67 -0.56 -23.20
N GLU A 111 -4.58 -1.89 -23.34
CA GLU A 111 -5.74 -2.73 -23.71
C GLU A 111 -6.82 -2.80 -22.63
N LEU A 112 -6.47 -2.48 -21.37
CA LEU A 112 -7.41 -2.45 -20.25
C LEU A 112 -8.02 -1.06 -20.03
N LEU A 113 -7.68 -0.07 -20.85
CA LEU A 113 -8.19 1.30 -20.71
C LEU A 113 -9.72 1.34 -20.80
N GLY A 114 -10.34 1.87 -19.74
CA GLY A 114 -11.79 1.96 -19.57
C GLY A 114 -12.50 0.63 -19.32
N GLN A 115 -11.76 -0.49 -19.25
CA GLN A 115 -12.37 -1.82 -19.07
C GLN A 115 -12.69 -2.06 -17.60
N ASP A 116 -13.79 -2.77 -17.35
CA ASP A 116 -14.10 -3.33 -16.03
C ASP A 116 -13.12 -4.47 -15.74
N VAL A 117 -12.30 -4.28 -14.70
CA VAL A 117 -11.28 -5.24 -14.24
C VAL A 117 -11.57 -5.75 -12.83
N THR A 118 -12.81 -5.57 -12.33
CA THR A 118 -13.23 -5.91 -10.96
C THR A 118 -12.85 -7.33 -10.54
N GLU A 119 -12.95 -8.27 -11.48
CA GLU A 119 -12.73 -9.70 -11.22
C GLU A 119 -11.28 -10.15 -11.46
N ASN A 120 -10.33 -9.22 -11.58
CA ASN A 120 -8.93 -9.59 -11.76
C ASN A 120 -8.44 -10.42 -10.56
N ASN A 121 -7.72 -11.50 -10.82
CA ASN A 121 -7.18 -12.33 -9.74
C ASN A 121 -6.05 -11.56 -9.02
N LEU A 122 -6.16 -11.33 -7.71
CA LEU A 122 -5.13 -10.60 -6.95
C LEU A 122 -3.90 -11.45 -6.57
N SER A 123 -3.82 -12.72 -7.01
CA SER A 123 -2.64 -13.55 -6.79
C SER A 123 -1.37 -12.95 -7.39
N TRP A 124 -1.48 -12.13 -8.45
CA TRP A 124 -0.33 -11.43 -9.02
C TRP A 124 0.25 -10.41 -8.04
N ALA A 125 -0.57 -9.76 -7.21
CA ALA A 125 -0.12 -8.83 -6.18
C ALA A 125 0.32 -9.59 -4.91
N GLY A 126 -0.42 -10.63 -4.53
CA GLY A 126 -0.12 -11.48 -3.38
C GLY A 126 0.13 -10.67 -2.10
N ALA A 127 1.16 -11.02 -1.34
CA ALA A 127 1.55 -10.27 -0.14
C ALA A 127 2.03 -8.83 -0.39
N ALA A 128 2.26 -8.44 -1.65
CA ALA A 128 2.63 -7.06 -1.99
C ALA A 128 1.43 -6.10 -2.05
N GLY A 129 0.20 -6.61 -2.24
CA GLY A 129 -0.96 -5.72 -2.40
C GLY A 129 -2.33 -6.37 -2.61
N ALA A 130 -2.52 -7.65 -2.26
CA ALA A 130 -3.79 -8.34 -2.51
C ALA A 130 -4.88 -8.10 -1.44
N LEU A 131 -4.61 -7.35 -0.38
CA LEU A 131 -5.63 -7.05 0.63
C LEU A 131 -6.76 -6.20 0.04
N VAL A 132 -7.99 -6.51 0.43
CA VAL A 132 -9.20 -5.75 0.11
C VAL A 132 -9.81 -5.26 1.40
N ALA A 133 -10.10 -3.97 1.48
CA ALA A 133 -10.67 -3.33 2.67
C ALA A 133 -11.59 -2.16 2.28
N ASN A 134 -12.41 -1.69 3.22
CA ASN A 134 -13.10 -0.41 3.11
C ASN A 134 -12.33 0.71 3.85
N SER A 135 -12.75 1.97 3.69
CA SER A 135 -12.06 3.11 4.33
C SER A 135 -12.09 3.04 5.86
N GLU A 136 -13.16 2.51 6.45
CA GLU A 136 -13.30 2.36 7.91
C GLU A 136 -12.24 1.42 8.49
N ASP A 137 -12.08 0.22 7.94
CA ASP A 137 -11.06 -0.73 8.37
C ASP A 137 -9.64 -0.21 8.12
N VAL A 138 -9.42 0.57 7.05
CA VAL A 138 -8.12 1.23 6.82
C VAL A 138 -7.85 2.26 7.91
N ILE A 139 -8.85 3.03 8.36
CA ILE A 139 -8.70 3.97 9.47
C ILE A 139 -8.38 3.21 10.77
N HIS A 140 -9.12 2.14 11.09
CA HIS A 140 -8.84 1.32 12.28
C HIS A 140 -7.44 0.69 12.23
N TRP A 141 -7.01 0.18 11.08
CA TRP A 141 -5.66 -0.34 10.89
C TRP A 141 -4.60 0.71 11.23
N VAL A 142 -4.75 1.93 10.71
CA VAL A 142 -3.81 3.04 10.93
C VAL A 142 -3.83 3.48 12.40
N GLU A 143 -4.99 3.56 13.03
CA GLU A 143 -5.15 3.86 14.45
C GLU A 143 -4.44 2.81 15.33
N HIS A 144 -4.69 1.53 15.08
CA HIS A 144 -4.04 0.42 15.79
C HIS A 144 -2.51 0.41 15.62
N LEU A 145 -2.03 0.75 14.43
CA LEU A 145 -0.61 0.74 14.09
C LEU A 145 0.17 1.92 14.69
N PHE A 146 -0.40 3.12 14.64
CA PHE A 146 0.34 4.36 14.97
C PHE A 146 -0.08 5.04 16.27
N ILE A 147 -1.33 4.88 16.71
CA ILE A 147 -1.87 5.59 17.87
C ILE A 147 -1.89 4.66 19.09
N GLU A 148 -2.57 3.52 18.97
CA GLU A 148 -2.75 2.60 20.09
C GLU A 148 -1.57 1.62 20.26
N ASN A 149 -0.78 1.41 19.20
CA ASN A 149 0.38 0.51 19.18
C ASN A 149 0.04 -0.94 19.58
N LYS A 150 -1.09 -1.48 19.10
CA LYS A 150 -1.59 -2.81 19.48
C LYS A 150 -0.85 -3.99 18.85
N LEU A 151 0.04 -3.74 17.88
CA LEU A 151 0.63 -4.79 17.04
C LEU A 151 2.12 -5.05 17.29
N LEU A 152 2.87 -3.98 17.55
CA LEU A 152 4.32 -4.01 17.54
C LEU A 152 4.86 -3.63 18.92
N THR A 153 5.94 -4.29 19.33
CA THR A 153 6.73 -3.77 20.45
C THR A 153 7.33 -2.42 20.07
N LYS A 154 7.72 -1.62 21.06
CA LYS A 154 8.38 -0.33 20.84
C LYS A 154 9.60 -0.44 19.90
N ASP A 155 10.41 -1.47 20.09
CA ASP A 155 11.60 -1.72 19.25
C ASP A 155 11.22 -2.09 17.81
N GLN A 156 10.16 -2.86 17.61
CA GLN A 156 9.64 -3.19 16.28
C GLN A 156 9.06 -1.97 15.59
N GLN A 157 8.34 -1.11 16.32
CA GLN A 157 7.82 0.14 15.79
C GLN A 157 8.94 1.08 15.37
N GLN A 158 9.99 1.22 16.18
CA GLN A 158 11.18 2.00 15.82
C GLN A 158 11.84 1.47 14.55
N LYS A 159 12.02 0.15 14.43
CA LYS A 159 12.56 -0.48 13.21
C LYS A 159 11.68 -0.24 12.00
N MET A 160 10.36 -0.35 12.14
CA MET A 160 9.40 -0.07 11.06
C MET A 160 9.51 1.37 10.56
N GLN A 161 9.79 2.32 11.46
CA GLN A 161 9.90 3.75 11.18
C GLN A 161 11.33 4.21 10.84
N GLN A 162 12.31 3.32 10.73
CA GLN A 162 13.63 3.69 10.22
C GLN A 162 13.54 3.97 8.72
N LEU A 163 13.82 5.21 8.33
CA LEU A 163 13.61 5.69 6.98
C LEU A 163 14.88 5.66 6.14
N VAL A 164 14.70 5.34 4.87
CA VAL A 164 15.63 5.73 3.79
C VAL A 164 14.97 6.78 2.90
N SER A 165 15.76 7.73 2.41
CA SER A 165 15.30 8.71 1.43
C SER A 165 14.97 8.02 0.11
N LEU A 166 13.80 8.31 -0.47
CA LEU A 166 13.45 7.80 -1.80
C LEU A 166 14.38 8.39 -2.89
N LYS A 167 14.93 9.58 -2.65
CA LYS A 167 15.81 10.27 -3.60
C LYS A 167 17.23 9.72 -3.61
N THR A 168 17.79 9.45 -2.42
CA THR A 168 19.22 9.08 -2.30
C THR A 168 19.43 7.61 -1.94
N GLY A 169 18.41 6.93 -1.41
CA GLY A 169 18.54 5.60 -0.83
C GLY A 169 19.35 5.53 0.46
N LEU A 170 19.77 6.67 1.01
CA LEU A 170 20.52 6.75 2.25
C LEU A 170 19.59 6.87 3.46
N PRO A 171 20.00 6.40 4.65
CA PRO A 171 19.23 6.59 5.87
C PRO A 171 18.97 8.06 6.16
N ILE A 172 17.74 8.38 6.58
CA ILE A 172 17.34 9.71 7.04
C ILE A 172 16.60 9.60 8.37
N THR A 173 16.73 10.61 9.22
CA THR A 173 16.03 10.61 10.52
C THR A 173 14.54 10.91 10.36
N THR A 174 14.18 11.82 9.45
CA THR A 174 12.80 12.23 9.18
C THR A 174 12.74 12.94 7.83
N THR A 175 11.56 13.04 7.24
CA THR A 175 11.34 13.87 6.04
C THR A 175 11.36 15.36 6.36
N THR A 176 11.78 16.14 5.38
CA THR A 176 11.87 17.61 5.43
C THR A 176 11.44 18.18 4.10
N GLU A 177 11.28 19.50 4.00
CA GLU A 177 11.01 20.16 2.71
C GLU A 177 12.06 19.82 1.63
N LYS A 178 13.33 19.66 2.02
CA LYS A 178 14.44 19.36 1.09
C LYS A 178 14.56 17.87 0.73
N ASP A 179 14.02 16.99 1.58
CA ASP A 179 13.97 15.55 1.37
C ASP A 179 12.60 15.02 1.83
N PRO A 180 11.56 15.22 1.01
CA PRO A 180 10.17 15.14 1.48
C PRO A 180 9.62 13.72 1.48
N GLN A 181 10.38 12.72 1.07
CA GLN A 181 9.88 11.36 0.91
C GLN A 181 10.86 10.35 1.52
N GLY A 182 10.37 9.58 2.50
CA GLY A 182 11.10 8.50 3.14
C GLY A 182 10.30 7.21 3.16
N PHE A 183 10.99 6.07 3.07
CA PHE A 183 10.39 4.73 3.16
C PHE A 183 10.96 3.96 4.34
N GLY A 184 10.09 3.35 5.14
CA GLY A 184 10.43 2.42 6.21
C GLY A 184 10.13 0.98 5.84
N LEU A 185 9.83 0.13 6.83
CA LEU A 185 9.42 -1.25 6.58
C LEU A 185 7.91 -1.29 6.31
N GLY A 186 7.51 -1.15 5.05
CA GLY A 186 6.10 -1.26 4.65
C GLY A 186 5.25 -0.02 4.94
N ILE A 187 5.87 1.10 5.31
CA ILE A 187 5.23 2.40 5.51
C ILE A 187 6.09 3.50 4.89
N ALA A 188 5.48 4.61 4.52
CA ALA A 188 6.19 5.77 4.01
C ALA A 188 5.88 7.01 4.86
N GLN A 189 6.86 7.90 5.00
CA GLN A 189 6.68 9.22 5.60
C GLN A 189 6.87 10.24 4.48
N ASN A 190 5.96 11.21 4.41
CA ASN A 190 6.08 12.34 3.51
C ASN A 190 6.09 13.66 4.28
N TYR A 191 6.58 14.71 3.63
CA TYR A 191 6.44 16.10 4.03
C TYR A 191 5.70 16.87 2.93
N ASP A 192 4.68 17.63 3.33
CA ASP A 192 4.00 18.59 2.46
C ASP A 192 3.92 19.93 3.17
N ALA A 193 4.18 21.05 2.48
CA ALA A 193 4.17 22.37 3.10
C ALA A 193 2.81 22.76 3.72
N LYS A 194 1.69 22.20 3.22
CA LYS A 194 0.34 22.51 3.71
C LYS A 194 -0.12 21.55 4.83
N ILE A 195 0.44 20.34 4.90
CA ILE A 195 0.04 19.30 5.87
C ILE A 195 1.07 19.18 7.01
N GLY A 196 2.34 19.43 6.72
CA GLY A 196 3.48 19.07 7.55
C GLY A 196 3.94 17.63 7.25
N ARG A 197 4.49 16.97 8.27
CA ARG A 197 4.90 15.56 8.18
C ARG A 197 3.73 14.62 8.43
N TYR A 198 3.60 13.60 7.59
CA TYR A 198 2.56 12.58 7.73
C TYR A 198 3.09 11.21 7.31
N TRP A 199 2.56 10.17 7.92
CA TRP A 199 2.72 8.79 7.46
C TRP A 199 1.67 8.50 6.40
N PHE A 200 2.03 7.74 5.38
CA PHE A 200 1.13 7.39 4.31
C PHE A 200 1.50 6.04 3.68
N TYR A 201 0.56 5.51 2.91
CA TYR A 201 0.84 4.53 1.89
C TYR A 201 -0.17 4.69 0.76
N GLU A 202 0.27 4.40 -0.46
CA GLU A 202 -0.60 4.28 -1.63
C GLU A 202 -0.46 2.86 -2.19
N GLY A 203 -1.59 2.16 -2.29
CA GLY A 203 -1.70 0.91 -3.02
C GLY A 203 -2.40 1.14 -4.36
N GLN A 204 -1.89 0.55 -5.42
CA GLN A 204 -2.52 0.55 -6.73
C GLN A 204 -2.56 -0.87 -7.31
N THR A 205 -3.72 -1.27 -7.81
CA THR A 205 -3.91 -2.49 -8.60
C THR A 205 -4.49 -2.11 -9.98
N LEU A 206 -4.97 -3.08 -10.76
CA LEU A 206 -5.46 -2.79 -12.11
C LEU A 206 -6.64 -1.83 -12.14
N GLY A 207 -7.54 -1.91 -11.16
CA GLY A 207 -8.80 -1.15 -11.15
C GLY A 207 -9.01 -0.26 -9.93
N TYR A 208 -8.05 -0.19 -9.01
CA TYR A 208 -8.27 0.47 -7.72
C TYR A 208 -7.01 1.16 -7.22
N ARG A 209 -7.22 2.27 -6.50
CA ARG A 209 -6.20 2.90 -5.66
C ARG A 209 -6.71 3.09 -4.25
N ALA A 210 -5.85 2.89 -3.27
CA ALA A 210 -6.15 3.08 -1.87
C ALA A 210 -5.03 3.88 -1.22
N ILE A 211 -5.39 5.03 -0.65
CA ILE A 211 -4.45 5.90 0.04
C ILE A 211 -4.94 6.10 1.47
N TYR A 212 -4.01 6.05 2.41
CA TYR A 212 -4.22 6.65 3.73
C TYR A 212 -3.14 7.68 4.01
N ILE A 213 -3.50 8.71 4.79
CA ILE A 213 -2.54 9.54 5.50
C ILE A 213 -2.86 9.55 6.99
N TYR A 214 -1.82 9.65 7.80
CA TYR A 214 -1.88 9.86 9.24
C TYR A 214 -0.94 11.00 9.60
N VAL A 215 -1.49 12.03 10.23
CA VAL A 215 -0.73 13.22 10.65
C VAL A 215 -0.46 13.15 12.16
N PRO A 216 0.77 12.84 12.61
CA PRO A 216 1.02 12.57 14.03
C PRO A 216 0.76 13.77 14.96
N CYS A 217 0.89 15.00 14.47
CA CYS A 217 0.80 16.19 15.33
C CYS A 217 -0.60 16.48 15.86
N ASN A 218 -1.64 16.01 15.18
CA ASN A 218 -3.06 16.16 15.56
C ASN A 218 -3.86 14.86 15.48
N LYS A 219 -3.20 13.74 15.19
CA LYS A 219 -3.77 12.40 15.06
C LYS A 219 -4.86 12.26 13.99
N VAL A 220 -4.90 13.15 13.00
CA VAL A 220 -5.86 13.04 11.91
C VAL A 220 -5.48 11.88 11.00
N ILE A 221 -6.45 11.01 10.70
CA ILE A 221 -6.35 9.94 9.72
C ILE A 221 -7.34 10.24 8.59
N ILE A 222 -6.87 10.15 7.34
CA ILE A 222 -7.74 10.24 6.16
C ILE A 222 -7.50 8.99 5.33
N SER A 223 -8.57 8.28 4.96
CA SER A 223 -8.53 7.17 4.01
C SER A 223 -9.37 7.53 2.78
N THR A 224 -8.77 7.42 1.60
CA THR A 224 -9.40 7.69 0.30
C THR A 224 -9.21 6.50 -0.62
N LEU A 225 -10.32 5.98 -1.16
CA LEU A 225 -10.35 4.84 -2.06
C LEU A 225 -10.92 5.26 -3.41
N PHE A 226 -10.30 4.82 -4.49
CA PHE A 226 -10.67 5.13 -5.86
C PHE A 226 -10.88 3.83 -6.62
N ASN A 227 -11.93 3.78 -7.43
CA ASN A 227 -12.27 2.64 -8.26
C ASN A 227 -11.72 2.76 -9.69
N SER A 228 -10.60 3.44 -9.83
CA SER A 228 -9.78 3.47 -11.02
C SER A 228 -8.30 3.47 -10.66
N ALA A 229 -7.50 2.69 -11.38
CA ALA A 229 -6.10 3.07 -11.59
C ALA A 229 -6.08 4.40 -12.35
N THR A 230 -5.02 5.20 -12.27
CA THR A 230 -4.93 6.45 -13.04
C THR A 230 -3.58 6.56 -13.74
N ASN A 231 -3.49 7.48 -14.71
CA ASN A 231 -2.22 8.00 -15.16
C ASN A 231 -1.84 9.25 -14.33
N GLY A 232 -0.57 9.66 -14.42
CA GLY A 232 -0.07 10.82 -13.65
C GLY A 232 -0.72 12.16 -14.03
N GLU A 233 -1.27 12.29 -15.24
CA GLU A 233 -1.96 13.52 -15.69
C GLU A 233 -3.31 13.73 -15.02
N ASN A 234 -3.99 12.64 -14.63
CA ASN A 234 -5.31 12.67 -13.99
C ASN A 234 -5.26 12.30 -12.50
N ASP A 235 -4.07 12.33 -11.88
CA ASP A 235 -3.91 12.00 -10.48
C ASP A 235 -4.07 13.24 -9.57
N HIS A 236 -5.31 13.47 -9.14
CA HIS A 236 -5.67 14.56 -8.22
C HIS A 236 -5.68 14.15 -6.74
N THR A 237 -5.11 12.99 -6.39
CA THR A 237 -5.18 12.45 -5.03
C THR A 237 -4.56 13.39 -4.00
N ARG A 238 -3.37 13.94 -4.30
CA ARG A 238 -2.71 14.90 -3.40
C ARG A 238 -3.57 16.14 -3.16
N GLU A 239 -4.18 16.68 -4.20
CA GLU A 239 -5.05 17.85 -4.09
C GLU A 239 -6.24 17.57 -3.18
N LEU A 240 -6.94 16.45 -3.42
CA LEU A 240 -8.06 16.02 -2.58
C LEU A 240 -7.64 15.85 -1.11
N MET A 241 -6.51 15.18 -0.85
CA MET A 241 -6.01 14.98 0.52
C MET A 241 -5.73 16.30 1.23
N VAL A 242 -5.06 17.25 0.55
CA VAL A 242 -4.80 18.59 1.09
C VAL A 242 -6.09 19.34 1.37
N GLN A 243 -7.06 19.28 0.46
CA GLN A 243 -8.36 19.96 0.63
C GLN A 243 -9.14 19.36 1.81
N LEU A 244 -9.24 18.03 1.91
CA LEU A 244 -9.91 17.34 3.02
C LEU A 244 -9.25 17.68 4.36
N TYR A 245 -7.91 17.63 4.42
CA TYR A 245 -7.18 17.96 5.65
C TYR A 245 -7.45 19.40 6.09
N ASN A 246 -7.31 20.38 5.18
CA ASN A 246 -7.59 21.78 5.49
C ASN A 246 -9.05 22.02 5.88
N TYR A 247 -9.99 21.33 5.23
CA TYR A 247 -11.41 21.39 5.60
C TYR A 247 -11.63 20.91 7.04
N LEU A 248 -11.04 19.78 7.44
CA LEU A 248 -11.12 19.28 8.82
C LEU A 248 -10.57 20.32 9.81
N LEU A 249 -9.40 20.91 9.53
CA LEU A 249 -8.81 21.95 10.38
C LEU A 249 -9.67 23.21 10.49
N SER A 250 -10.44 23.53 9.44
CA SER A 250 -11.38 24.67 9.46
C SER A 250 -12.63 24.41 10.31
N LYS A 251 -12.95 23.14 10.61
CA LYS A 251 -14.11 22.75 11.41
C LYS A 251 -13.78 22.58 12.88
N ASP A 252 -12.53 22.32 13.21
CA ASP A 252 -12.07 22.17 14.58
C ASP A 252 -10.66 22.74 14.74
N GLU A 253 -10.56 23.90 15.39
CA GLU A 253 -9.27 24.56 15.63
C GLU A 253 -8.36 23.76 16.57
N MET A 254 -8.89 22.82 17.36
CA MET A 254 -8.09 21.91 18.21
C MET A 254 -7.28 20.92 17.38
N LEU A 255 -7.63 20.72 16.11
CA LEU A 255 -6.84 19.91 15.19
C LEU A 255 -5.62 20.67 14.63
N ILE A 256 -5.49 21.98 14.88
CA ILE A 256 -4.33 22.74 14.38
C ILE A 256 -3.09 22.37 15.19
N CYS A 257 -2.10 21.79 14.52
CA CYS A 257 -0.86 21.37 15.15
C CYS A 257 -0.16 22.54 15.86
N GLY A 258 0.14 22.36 17.15
CA GLY A 258 0.77 23.38 17.98
C GLY A 258 -0.19 24.26 18.81
N LYS A 259 -1.51 24.24 18.55
CA LYS A 259 -2.50 24.91 19.42
C LYS A 259 -2.77 24.13 20.72
N ASN A 260 -2.64 22.81 20.72
CA ASN A 260 -2.81 21.94 21.90
C ASN A 260 -1.60 21.93 22.87
N LYS A 261 -0.85 23.04 23.00
CA LYS A 261 0.16 23.21 24.04
C LYS A 261 -0.37 24.04 25.22
N MET A 262 -1.61 23.79 25.64
CA MET A 262 -2.09 24.19 26.97
C MET A 262 -2.68 22.97 27.68
N ASP A 263 -2.14 22.72 28.87
CA ASP A 263 -2.60 21.85 29.96
C ASP A 263 -2.52 20.32 29.80
N THR A 264 -1.32 19.74 30.00
CA THR A 264 -0.88 19.05 31.25
C THR A 264 0.41 18.26 31.04
#